data_AF-A0A970WAV7-F1
#
_entry.id   AF-A0A970WAV7-F1
#
_cell.length_a   1.000
_cell.length_b   1.000
_cell.length_c   1.000
_cell.angle_alpha   90.00
_cell.angle_beta   90.00
_cell.angle_gamma   90.00
#
_symmetry.space_group_name_H-M   'P 1'
#
loop_
_entity.id
_entity.type
_entity.pdbx_description
1 polymer ?
#
loop_
_entity_poly.entity_id
_entity_poly.type
_entity_poly.pdbx_seq_one_letter_code
_entity_poly.pdbx_strand_id
1 'polypeptide(L)'
;MYYNIAEKVIAPLLGDDHALVSDAAVQVQQALNTAAGVGLKAQTAPLDTDRVQGILNKVSSAPTYDDVAWVLYTPIKTFSQTIVDETLKRNAEFQSTVGLRPKIIRKAERKCCEFCSKLEGEYTYPRDVPHDVYVRHNNCRCLVEYDPGTFGAGLRQNVWTKKWTTPEERDKIEARKALEPDRFKNAIQTRINKGEHKLGQSHQQYLKHVFDTPQFEQYQKSRLAKGQTTQSRLTISEDEAQQLISKYAGKGTPYITDSASVSNKEFATAPKVIGQYCTADGKWIDTKRFQIQYGKNNCHMVPVKEFLK
;
A
#
# COMPACT_ATOMS: atom_id res chain seq x y z
N MET A 1 -1.87 53.77 0.32
CA MET A 1 -0.46 54.18 0.12
C MET A 1 -0.21 54.31 -1.38
N TYR A 2 0.54 55.31 -1.87
CA TYR A 2 0.81 55.39 -3.31
C TYR A 2 1.84 54.35 -3.76
N TYR A 3 1.71 53.87 -5.00
CA TYR A 3 2.57 52.82 -5.55
C TYR A 3 4.06 53.19 -5.55
N ASN A 4 4.40 54.41 -5.92
CA ASN A 4 5.77 54.91 -5.89
C ASN A 4 6.38 54.93 -4.48
N ILE A 5 5.55 55.07 -3.43
CA ILE A 5 5.99 54.98 -2.03
C ILE A 5 6.19 53.52 -1.65
N ALA A 6 5.25 52.64 -2.01
CA ALA A 6 5.36 51.20 -1.78
C ALA A 6 6.62 50.62 -2.45
N GLU A 7 6.89 50.99 -3.69
CA GLU A 7 8.08 50.57 -4.44
C GLU A 7 9.37 50.98 -3.74
N LYS A 8 9.45 52.21 -3.22
CA LYS A 8 10.66 52.71 -2.54
C LYS A 8 10.89 52.13 -1.14
N VAL A 9 9.83 51.71 -0.46
CA VAL A 9 9.91 51.28 0.95
C VAL A 9 9.86 49.77 1.09
N ILE A 10 8.97 49.09 0.35
CA ILE A 10 8.71 47.66 0.49
C ILE A 10 9.60 46.83 -0.43
N ALA A 11 9.82 47.26 -1.69
CA ALA A 11 10.57 46.45 -2.65
C ALA A 11 12.02 46.17 -2.20
N PRO A 12 12.78 47.14 -1.64
CA PRO A 12 14.11 46.86 -1.11
C PRO A 12 14.09 45.82 0.01
N LEU A 13 13.12 45.91 0.92
CA LEU A 13 12.98 44.95 2.04
C LEU A 13 12.67 43.54 1.56
N LEU A 14 11.84 43.39 0.52
CA LEU A 14 11.59 42.09 -0.11
C LEU A 14 12.82 41.56 -0.86
N GLY A 15 13.63 42.45 -1.43
CA GLY A 15 14.92 42.10 -2.02
C GLY A 15 15.92 41.60 -0.98
N ASP A 16 16.01 42.27 0.16
CA ASP A 16 16.87 41.86 1.28
C ASP A 16 16.40 40.53 1.90
N ASP A 17 15.08 40.35 2.09
CA ASP A 17 14.52 39.07 2.55
C ASP A 17 14.83 37.94 1.56
N HIS A 18 14.68 38.18 0.26
CA HIS A 18 15.07 37.23 -0.77
C HIS A 18 16.55 36.86 -0.69
N ALA A 19 17.44 37.84 -0.59
CA ALA A 19 18.87 37.60 -0.50
C ALA A 19 19.22 36.76 0.75
N LEU A 20 18.69 37.14 1.91
CA LEU A 20 18.93 36.43 3.18
C LEU A 20 18.45 34.98 3.15
N VAL A 21 17.21 34.76 2.70
CA VAL A 21 16.60 33.42 2.67
C VAL A 21 17.26 32.55 1.61
N SER A 22 17.54 33.10 0.43
CA SER A 22 18.19 32.38 -0.66
C SER A 22 19.62 31.97 -0.27
N ASP A 23 20.40 32.87 0.33
CA ASP A 23 21.76 32.56 0.80
C ASP A 23 21.76 31.45 1.85
N ALA A 24 20.84 31.51 2.82
CA ALA A 24 20.69 30.46 3.82
C ALA A 24 20.31 29.11 3.18
N ALA A 25 19.35 29.11 2.25
CA ALA A 25 18.93 27.90 1.54
C ALA A 25 20.08 27.30 0.71
N VAL A 26 20.86 28.13 0.02
CA VAL A 26 22.04 27.73 -0.75
C VAL A 26 23.11 27.13 0.16
N GLN A 27 23.38 27.73 1.32
CA GLN A 27 24.35 27.20 2.29
C GLN A 27 23.94 25.83 2.82
N VAL A 28 22.66 25.65 3.17
CA VAL A 28 22.12 24.34 3.59
C VAL A 28 22.26 23.33 2.46
N GLN A 29 21.88 23.68 1.23
CA GLN A 29 22.00 22.78 0.09
C GLN A 29 23.47 22.42 -0.21
N GLN A 30 24.41 23.36 -0.06
CA GLN A 30 25.83 23.10 -0.23
C GLN A 30 26.36 22.15 0.85
N ALA A 31 25.94 22.32 2.10
CA ALA A 31 26.29 21.41 3.19
C ALA A 31 25.75 19.98 2.92
N LEU A 32 24.51 19.87 2.43
CA LEU A 32 23.92 18.58 2.03
C LEU A 32 24.70 17.94 0.88
N ASN A 33 25.07 18.70 -0.16
CA ASN A 33 25.87 18.20 -1.27
C ASN A 33 27.23 17.66 -0.76
N THR A 34 27.93 18.41 0.08
CA THR A 34 29.22 18.00 0.66
C THR A 34 29.08 16.74 1.52
N ALA A 35 28.07 16.68 2.39
CA ALA A 35 27.80 15.52 3.23
C ALA A 35 27.47 14.26 2.41
N ALA A 36 26.84 14.44 1.25
CA ALA A 36 26.55 13.37 0.30
C ALA A 36 27.73 13.02 -0.65
N GLY A 37 28.89 13.67 -0.50
CA GLY A 37 30.05 13.46 -1.39
C GLY A 37 29.83 13.99 -2.82
N VAL A 38 28.88 14.92 -2.99
CA VAL A 38 28.51 15.53 -4.28
C VAL A 38 29.34 16.80 -4.48
N GLY A 39 30.26 16.78 -5.44
CA GLY A 39 31.10 17.94 -5.82
C GLY A 39 30.36 19.06 -6.56
N LEU A 40 29.03 19.17 -6.43
CA LEU A 40 28.21 20.16 -7.11
C LEU A 40 28.03 21.42 -6.25
N LYS A 41 28.15 22.57 -6.91
CA LYS A 41 27.82 23.85 -6.30
C LYS A 41 26.31 24.03 -6.22
N ALA A 42 25.82 24.44 -5.06
CA ALA A 42 24.42 24.80 -4.88
C ALA A 42 24.04 26.01 -5.76
N GLN A 43 22.82 25.99 -6.27
CA GLN A 43 22.23 27.00 -7.15
C GLN A 43 21.33 27.93 -6.33
N THR A 44 21.34 29.22 -6.63
CA THR A 44 20.48 30.24 -6.00
C THR A 44 19.15 30.39 -6.74
N ALA A 45 18.05 30.64 -6.02
CA ALA A 45 16.76 30.96 -6.64
C ALA A 45 16.73 32.43 -7.08
N PRO A 46 16.28 32.75 -8.31
CA PRO A 46 16.07 34.13 -8.72
C PRO A 46 14.92 34.78 -7.93
N LEU A 47 14.95 36.10 -7.82
CA LEU A 47 13.86 36.87 -7.22
C LEU A 47 12.61 36.78 -8.12
N ASP A 48 11.49 36.39 -7.54
CA ASP A 48 10.18 36.41 -8.21
C ASP A 48 9.64 37.85 -8.26
N THR A 49 9.97 38.56 -9.34
CA THR A 49 9.57 39.94 -9.56
C THR A 49 8.06 40.10 -9.67
N ASP A 50 7.35 39.11 -10.22
CA ASP A 50 5.90 39.17 -10.39
C ASP A 50 5.19 39.15 -9.03
N ARG A 51 5.71 38.34 -8.11
CA ARG A 51 5.20 38.27 -6.73
C ARG A 51 5.50 39.53 -5.93
N VAL A 52 6.68 40.13 -6.10
CA VAL A 52 6.99 41.45 -5.55
C VAL A 52 5.98 42.48 -6.06
N GLN A 53 5.74 42.52 -7.38
CA GLN A 53 4.78 43.44 -7.96
C GLN A 53 3.34 43.21 -7.49
N GLY A 54 2.94 41.96 -7.30
CA GLY A 54 1.65 41.61 -6.72
C GLY A 54 1.46 42.19 -5.32
N ILE A 55 2.48 42.11 -4.47
CA ILE A 55 2.45 42.70 -3.12
C ILE A 55 2.36 44.23 -3.21
N LEU A 56 3.20 44.88 -4.03
CA LEU A 56 3.19 46.33 -4.20
C LEU A 56 1.83 46.85 -4.67
N ASN A 57 1.25 46.21 -5.69
CA ASN A 57 -0.07 46.56 -6.21
C ASN A 57 -1.18 46.40 -5.14
N LYS A 58 -1.12 45.33 -4.34
CA LYS A 58 -2.12 45.06 -3.30
C LYS A 58 -2.10 46.11 -2.21
N VAL A 59 -0.91 46.50 -1.73
CA VAL A 59 -0.78 47.52 -0.67
C VAL A 59 -1.10 48.93 -1.20
N SER A 60 -0.88 49.16 -2.50
CA SER A 60 -1.10 50.47 -3.12
C SER A 60 -2.53 50.75 -3.56
N SER A 61 -3.35 49.70 -3.68
CA SER A 61 -4.75 49.78 -4.13
C SER A 61 -5.75 50.01 -2.99
N ALA A 62 -5.32 49.91 -1.73
CA ALA A 62 -6.23 50.05 -0.60
C ALA A 62 -6.43 51.50 -0.15
N PRO A 63 -7.66 51.86 0.28
CA PRO A 63 -7.98 53.20 0.76
C PRO A 63 -7.25 53.57 2.05
N THR A 64 -7.14 52.64 3.00
CA THR A 64 -6.46 52.85 4.29
C THR A 64 -5.42 51.76 4.56
N TYR A 65 -4.46 52.05 5.45
CA TYR A 65 -3.42 51.09 5.81
C TYR A 65 -3.98 49.88 6.56
N ASP A 66 -4.96 50.10 7.44
CA ASP A 66 -5.54 49.05 8.28
C ASP A 66 -6.19 47.94 7.44
N ASP A 67 -6.72 48.29 6.27
CA ASP A 67 -7.31 47.33 5.32
C ASP A 67 -6.28 46.39 4.67
N VAL A 68 -4.99 46.76 4.65
CA VAL A 68 -3.90 46.04 3.97
C VAL A 68 -2.71 45.67 4.85
N ALA A 69 -2.73 46.02 6.13
CA ALA A 69 -1.65 45.68 7.07
C ALA A 69 -1.34 44.17 7.06
N TRP A 70 -2.36 43.32 6.93
CA TRP A 70 -2.21 41.87 6.85
C TRP A 70 -1.36 41.37 5.66
N VAL A 71 -1.30 42.15 4.57
CA VAL A 71 -0.50 41.84 3.36
C VAL A 71 0.99 41.86 3.67
N LEU A 72 1.41 42.65 4.65
CA LEU A 72 2.80 42.76 5.09
C LEU A 72 3.18 41.68 6.12
N TYR A 73 2.29 40.71 6.40
CA TYR A 73 2.58 39.62 7.33
C TYR A 73 2.49 38.26 6.66
N THR A 74 1.26 37.79 6.39
CA THR A 74 1.06 36.43 5.88
C THR A 74 1.65 36.26 4.48
N PRO A 75 1.40 37.15 3.51
CA PRO A 75 2.02 37.05 2.19
C PRO A 75 3.54 37.15 2.20
N ILE A 76 4.15 37.95 3.09
CA ILE A 76 5.62 38.02 3.21
C ILE A 76 6.18 36.68 3.70
N LYS A 77 5.57 36.06 4.73
CA LYS A 77 5.97 34.71 5.15
C LYS A 77 5.89 33.69 4.03
N THR A 78 4.81 33.72 3.25
CA THR A 78 4.66 32.82 2.11
C THR A 78 5.70 33.13 1.03
N PHE A 79 6.02 34.40 0.80
CA PHE A 79 7.10 34.81 -0.11
C PHE A 79 8.44 34.20 0.31
N SER A 80 8.85 34.36 1.58
CA SER A 80 10.08 33.75 2.11
C SER A 80 10.08 32.21 1.97
N GLN A 81 8.96 31.55 2.28
CA GLN A 81 8.82 30.10 2.11
C GLN A 81 9.00 29.67 0.65
N THR A 82 8.43 30.42 -0.30
CA THR A 82 8.57 30.07 -1.72
C THR A 82 9.99 30.20 -2.24
N ILE A 83 10.83 31.05 -1.65
CA ILE A 83 12.25 31.16 -2.01
C ILE A 83 13.01 29.87 -1.66
N VAL A 84 12.68 29.25 -0.52
CA VAL A 84 13.24 27.94 -0.13
C VAL A 84 12.81 26.87 -1.13
N ASP A 85 11.52 26.82 -1.45
CA ASP A 85 10.97 25.85 -2.40
C ASP A 85 11.59 25.97 -3.80
N GLU A 86 11.72 27.19 -4.33
CA GLU A 86 12.34 27.45 -5.62
C GLU A 86 13.85 27.14 -5.61
N THR A 87 14.54 27.39 -4.50
CA THR A 87 15.95 27.01 -4.35
C THR A 87 16.11 25.49 -4.42
N LEU A 88 15.27 24.74 -3.70
CA LEU A 88 15.27 23.27 -3.73
C LEU A 88 14.98 22.74 -5.14
N LYS A 89 13.93 23.26 -5.79
CA LYS A 89 13.54 22.88 -7.15
C LYS A 89 14.68 23.09 -8.14
N ARG A 90 15.30 24.28 -8.14
CA ARG A 90 16.40 24.60 -9.05
C ARG A 90 17.62 23.70 -8.84
N ASN A 91 17.95 23.39 -7.58
CA ASN A 91 19.07 22.49 -7.29
C ASN A 91 18.79 21.06 -7.74
N ALA A 92 17.57 20.57 -7.52
CA ALA A 92 17.18 19.25 -7.96
C ALA A 92 17.05 19.15 -9.50
N GLU A 93 16.63 20.21 -10.17
CA GLU A 93 16.71 20.36 -11.63
C GLU A 93 18.16 20.35 -12.14
N PHE A 94 19.05 21.14 -11.53
CA PHE A 94 20.46 21.21 -11.90
C PHE A 94 21.15 19.85 -11.71
N GLN A 95 20.90 19.19 -10.60
CA GLN A 95 21.34 17.82 -10.35
C GLN A 95 20.91 16.88 -11.49
N SER A 96 19.68 17.00 -11.97
CA SER A 96 19.21 16.22 -13.13
C SER A 96 20.02 16.49 -14.41
N THR A 97 20.35 17.76 -14.68
CA THR A 97 21.13 18.13 -15.87
C THR A 97 22.55 17.56 -15.88
N VAL A 98 23.17 17.39 -14.71
CA VAL A 98 24.53 16.84 -14.58
C VAL A 98 24.56 15.32 -14.45
N GLY A 99 23.48 14.64 -14.87
CA GLY A 99 23.40 13.18 -14.96
C GLY A 99 22.88 12.49 -13.71
N LEU A 100 22.44 13.23 -12.68
CA LEU A 100 21.78 12.64 -11.53
C LEU A 100 20.35 12.27 -11.92
N ARG A 101 19.88 11.09 -11.51
CA ARG A 101 18.51 10.63 -11.81
C ARG A 101 17.75 10.36 -10.51
N PRO A 102 17.44 11.40 -9.72
CA PRO A 102 16.56 11.23 -8.58
C PRO A 102 15.18 10.75 -9.05
N LYS A 103 14.54 9.92 -8.24
CA LYS A 103 13.22 9.36 -8.53
C LYS A 103 12.24 9.62 -7.40
N ILE A 104 10.98 9.78 -7.78
CA ILE A 104 9.84 9.69 -6.87
C ILE A 104 9.14 8.38 -7.16
N ILE A 105 9.00 7.54 -6.14
CA ILE A 105 8.43 6.20 -6.26
C ILE A 105 7.15 6.18 -5.44
N ARG A 106 6.01 6.03 -6.11
CA ARG A 106 4.71 5.88 -5.46
C ARG A 106 4.27 4.42 -5.55
N LYS A 107 4.02 3.80 -4.40
CA LYS A 107 3.54 2.41 -4.29
C LYS A 107 2.12 2.42 -3.72
N ALA A 108 1.19 1.86 -4.48
CA ALA A 108 -0.19 1.79 -4.05
C ALA A 108 -0.41 0.57 -3.14
N GLU A 109 -1.23 0.72 -2.10
CA GLU A 109 -1.58 -0.41 -1.25
C GLU A 109 -2.64 -1.30 -1.92
N ARG A 110 -2.69 -2.59 -1.54
CA ARG A 110 -3.78 -3.50 -1.94
C ARG A 110 -5.13 -2.88 -1.52
N LYS A 111 -6.09 -2.82 -2.46
CA LYS A 111 -7.41 -2.20 -2.28
C LYS A 111 -7.38 -0.67 -2.06
N CYS A 112 -6.37 0.03 -2.58
CA CYS A 112 -6.40 1.49 -2.63
C CYS A 112 -7.50 2.02 -3.58
N CYS A 113 -7.80 3.32 -3.50
CA CYS A 113 -8.75 3.95 -4.41
C CYS A 113 -8.19 4.07 -5.83
N GLU A 114 -9.07 4.22 -6.81
CA GLU A 114 -8.72 4.30 -8.24
C GLU A 114 -7.75 5.46 -8.55
N PHE A 115 -7.91 6.59 -7.86
CA PHE A 115 -6.99 7.72 -8.00
C PHE A 115 -5.55 7.34 -7.60
N CYS A 116 -5.39 6.65 -6.48
CA CYS A 116 -4.08 6.22 -5.98
C CYS A 116 -3.45 5.14 -6.85
N SER A 117 -4.24 4.20 -7.39
CA SER A 117 -3.71 3.18 -8.30
C SER A 117 -3.24 3.78 -9.63
N LYS A 118 -3.90 4.85 -10.12
CA LYS A 118 -3.48 5.54 -11.36
C LYS A 118 -2.15 6.28 -11.21
N LEU A 119 -1.82 6.72 -10.00
CA LEU A 119 -0.56 7.41 -9.68
C LEU A 119 0.55 6.46 -9.22
N GLU A 120 0.34 5.14 -9.29
CA GLU A 120 1.39 4.18 -8.97
C GLU A 120 2.46 4.18 -10.06
N GLY A 121 3.73 4.29 -9.66
CA GLY A 121 4.84 4.33 -10.61
C GLY A 121 6.14 4.89 -10.04
N GLU A 122 7.17 4.85 -10.88
CA GLU A 122 8.43 5.55 -10.68
C GLU A 122 8.51 6.74 -11.63
N TYR A 123 8.83 7.91 -11.08
CA TYR A 123 8.88 9.17 -11.80
C TYR A 123 10.28 9.76 -11.69
N THR A 124 10.92 10.08 -12.82
CA THR A 124 12.22 10.74 -12.83
C THR A 124 12.04 12.21 -12.47
N TYR A 125 12.56 12.63 -11.33
CA TYR A 125 12.55 14.02 -10.94
C TYR A 125 13.59 14.80 -11.78
N PRO A 126 13.29 16.03 -12.24
CA PRO A 126 12.06 16.81 -12.04
C PRO A 126 10.99 16.59 -13.13
N ARG A 127 11.38 16.15 -14.33
CA ARG A 127 10.57 16.28 -15.55
C ARG A 127 9.35 15.37 -15.59
N ASP A 128 9.46 14.18 -15.01
CA ASP A 128 8.44 13.14 -15.16
C ASP A 128 7.54 13.05 -13.92
N VAL A 129 7.51 14.04 -13.03
CA VAL A 129 6.75 13.99 -11.76
C VAL A 129 5.48 14.83 -11.87
N PRO A 130 4.29 14.20 -12.04
CA PRO A 130 3.03 14.92 -11.94
C PRO A 130 2.86 15.57 -10.57
N HIS A 131 2.28 16.77 -10.54
CA HIS A 131 2.00 17.49 -9.28
C HIS A 131 1.18 16.63 -8.30
N ASP A 132 0.23 15.85 -8.82
CA ASP A 132 -0.68 15.02 -8.03
C ASP A 132 -0.01 13.84 -7.30
N VAL A 133 1.25 13.52 -7.65
CA VAL A 133 2.02 12.47 -6.96
C VAL A 133 2.22 12.78 -5.48
N TYR A 134 2.17 14.06 -5.10
CA TYR A 134 2.26 14.51 -3.71
C TYR A 134 0.89 14.75 -3.06
N VAL A 135 -0.20 14.33 -3.70
CA VAL A 135 -1.55 14.44 -3.12
C VAL A 135 -1.93 13.13 -2.43
N ARG A 136 -2.59 13.26 -1.26
CA ARG A 136 -3.17 12.16 -0.48
C ARG A 136 -4.58 12.51 -0.05
N HIS A 137 -5.50 11.55 -0.21
CA HIS A 137 -6.83 11.63 0.39
C HIS A 137 -6.78 11.26 1.88
N ASN A 138 -7.88 11.47 2.58
CA ASN A 138 -8.01 11.08 3.98
C ASN A 138 -7.79 9.57 4.16
N ASN A 139 -7.10 9.16 5.24
CA ASN A 139 -6.72 7.78 5.55
C ASN A 139 -6.00 7.01 4.42
N CYS A 140 -5.34 7.72 3.48
CA CYS A 140 -4.49 7.08 2.49
C CYS A 140 -3.30 6.39 3.16
N ARG A 141 -3.07 5.12 2.80
CA ARG A 141 -1.92 4.34 3.26
C ARG A 141 -0.87 4.08 2.17
N CYS A 142 -1.08 4.63 0.97
CA CYS A 142 -0.11 4.52 -0.12
C CYS A 142 1.21 5.21 0.23
N LEU A 143 2.30 4.64 -0.25
CA LEU A 143 3.65 5.08 0.05
C LEU A 143 4.17 5.98 -1.08
N VAL A 144 4.86 7.06 -0.72
CA VAL A 144 5.64 7.87 -1.65
C VAL A 144 7.05 7.96 -1.09
N GLU A 145 8.03 7.53 -1.87
CA GLU A 145 9.46 7.54 -1.54
C GLU A 145 10.22 8.46 -2.48
N TYR A 146 11.16 9.23 -1.93
CA TYR A 146 12.21 9.90 -2.67
C TYR A 146 13.45 9.01 -2.70
N ASP A 147 13.94 8.72 -3.89
CA ASP A 147 15.19 8.01 -4.14
C ASP A 147 16.17 8.99 -4.79
N PRO A 148 17.23 9.44 -4.08
CA PRO A 148 18.25 10.33 -4.63
C PRO A 148 19.14 9.65 -5.69
N GLY A 149 18.90 8.37 -6.01
CA GLY A 149 19.63 7.62 -7.02
C GLY A 149 21.02 7.19 -6.56
N THR A 150 22.00 7.28 -7.46
CA THR A 150 23.38 6.82 -7.24
C THR A 150 24.07 7.46 -6.03
N PHE A 151 23.62 8.63 -5.58
CA PHE A 151 24.20 9.37 -4.45
C PHE A 151 23.57 9.04 -3.10
N GLY A 152 22.42 8.35 -3.09
CA GLY A 152 21.83 7.90 -1.83
C GLY A 152 22.55 6.73 -1.20
N ALA A 153 23.54 6.12 -1.85
CA ALA A 153 24.00 4.77 -1.49
C ALA A 153 22.81 3.79 -1.32
N GLY A 154 21.76 3.97 -2.13
CA GLY A 154 20.51 3.23 -2.02
C GLY A 154 19.57 3.68 -0.89
N LEU A 155 19.86 4.71 -0.11
CA LEU A 155 18.91 5.30 0.86
C LEU A 155 17.64 5.78 0.15
N ARG A 156 16.47 5.60 0.77
CA ARG A 156 15.21 6.21 0.33
C ARG A 156 14.55 6.95 1.46
N GLN A 157 13.91 8.07 1.16
CA GLN A 157 13.16 8.85 2.14
C GLN A 157 11.65 8.69 1.92
N ASN A 158 10.90 8.39 2.96
CA ASN A 158 9.44 8.50 2.92
C ASN A 158 9.04 9.98 2.87
N VAL A 159 8.31 10.39 1.83
CA VAL A 159 7.95 11.80 1.60
C VAL A 159 7.01 12.36 2.66
N TRP A 160 6.20 11.51 3.30
CA TRP A 160 5.22 11.93 4.32
C TRP A 160 5.81 11.97 5.71
N THR A 161 6.53 10.92 6.11
CA THR A 161 7.09 10.80 7.46
C THR A 161 8.49 11.41 7.58
N LYS A 162 9.11 11.73 6.44
CA LYS A 162 10.49 12.24 6.30
C LYS A 162 11.58 11.30 6.82
N LYS A 163 11.22 10.04 7.16
CA LYS A 163 12.16 9.02 7.61
C LYS A 163 12.94 8.44 6.43
N TRP A 164 14.23 8.23 6.63
CA TRP A 164 15.12 7.54 5.70
C TRP A 164 15.16 6.04 6.00
N THR A 165 15.34 5.22 4.97
CA THR A 165 15.48 3.77 5.07
C THR A 165 16.72 3.34 4.32
N THR A 166 17.56 2.53 4.97
CA THR A 166 18.81 2.03 4.38
C THR A 166 18.55 0.81 3.49
N PRO A 167 19.49 0.45 2.59
CA PRO A 167 19.41 -0.79 1.83
C PRO A 167 19.21 -2.01 2.72
N GLU A 168 19.97 -2.14 3.82
CA GLU A 168 19.92 -3.30 4.71
C GLU A 168 18.56 -3.43 5.42
N GLU A 169 17.95 -2.30 5.81
CA GLU A 169 16.61 -2.29 6.39
C GLU A 169 15.56 -2.75 5.38
N ARG A 170 15.68 -2.34 4.11
CA ARG A 170 14.79 -2.81 3.04
C ARG A 170 15.00 -4.29 2.73
N ASP A 171 16.24 -4.75 2.68
CA ASP A 171 16.56 -6.17 2.43
C ASP A 171 15.94 -7.05 3.51
N LYS A 172 15.97 -6.61 4.78
CA LYS A 172 15.26 -7.30 5.88
C LYS A 172 13.74 -7.31 5.68
N ILE A 173 13.16 -6.21 5.18
CA ILE A 173 11.72 -6.12 4.90
C ILE A 173 11.33 -7.03 3.72
N GLU A 174 12.13 -7.04 2.65
CA GLU A 174 11.91 -7.88 1.47
C GLU A 174 12.10 -9.36 1.78
N ALA A 175 13.13 -9.72 2.54
CA ALA A 175 13.33 -11.08 3.05
C ALA A 175 12.14 -11.54 3.90
N ARG A 176 11.58 -10.67 4.75
CA ARG A 176 10.36 -10.99 5.52
C ARG A 176 9.15 -11.23 4.60
N LYS A 177 8.98 -10.43 3.54
CA LYS A 177 7.91 -10.62 2.55
C LYS A 177 8.08 -11.93 1.77
N ALA A 178 9.31 -12.29 1.43
CA ALA A 178 9.63 -13.54 0.72
C ALA A 178 9.32 -14.79 1.56
N LEU A 179 9.32 -14.68 2.90
CA LEU A 179 8.94 -15.76 3.81
C LEU A 179 7.43 -15.87 4.05
N GLU A 180 6.61 -14.90 3.62
CA GLU A 180 5.15 -14.96 3.80
C GLU A 180 4.49 -16.17 3.10
N PRO A 181 4.82 -16.52 1.84
CA PRO A 181 4.24 -17.67 1.16
C PRO A 181 4.47 -18.99 1.91
N ASP A 182 5.68 -19.20 2.43
CA ASP A 182 6.03 -20.41 3.19
C ASP A 182 5.40 -20.42 4.59
N ARG A 183 5.30 -19.25 5.24
CA ARG A 183 4.56 -19.10 6.50
C ARG A 183 3.10 -19.51 6.32
N PHE A 184 2.48 -19.14 5.20
CA PHE A 184 1.10 -19.52 4.92
C PHE A 184 0.97 -20.99 4.61
N LYS A 185 1.85 -21.54 3.76
CA LYS A 185 1.84 -22.96 3.36
C LYS A 185 1.94 -23.90 4.56
N ASN A 186 2.79 -23.59 5.52
CA ASN A 186 3.04 -24.44 6.70
C ASN A 186 2.16 -24.10 7.91
N ALA A 187 1.29 -23.10 7.83
CA ALA A 187 0.49 -22.63 8.97
C ALA A 187 -0.42 -23.73 9.53
N ILE A 188 -1.13 -24.46 8.67
CA ILE A 188 -2.03 -25.55 9.11
C ILE A 188 -1.22 -26.70 9.73
N GLN A 189 -0.13 -27.12 9.09
CA GLN A 189 0.77 -28.13 9.65
C GLN A 189 1.30 -27.73 11.04
N THR A 190 1.66 -26.46 11.21
CA THR A 190 2.11 -25.93 12.50
C THR A 190 1.03 -26.04 13.57
N ARG A 191 -0.23 -25.70 13.24
CA ARG A 191 -1.38 -25.81 14.17
C ARG A 191 -1.71 -27.26 14.51
N ILE A 192 -1.55 -28.19 13.55
CA ILE A 192 -1.67 -29.64 13.79
C ILE A 192 -0.58 -30.09 14.77
N ASN A 193 0.67 -29.72 14.54
CA ASN A 193 1.80 -30.10 15.40
C ASN A 193 1.66 -29.55 16.83
N LYS A 194 1.07 -28.36 16.99
CA LYS A 194 0.73 -27.76 18.30
C LYS A 194 -0.49 -28.41 18.97
N GLY A 195 -1.21 -29.28 18.26
CA GLY A 195 -2.43 -29.92 18.76
C GLY A 195 -3.68 -29.05 18.75
N GLU A 196 -3.63 -27.86 18.13
CA GLU A 196 -4.76 -26.93 17.94
C GLU A 196 -5.78 -27.47 16.92
N HIS A 197 -5.33 -28.33 16.00
CA HIS A 197 -6.18 -28.99 15.01
C HIS A 197 -6.20 -30.49 15.27
N LYS A 198 -7.39 -31.02 15.56
CA LYS A 198 -7.62 -32.46 15.72
C LYS A 198 -8.02 -33.07 14.38
N LEU A 199 -7.46 -34.23 14.08
CA LEU A 199 -7.65 -34.92 12.80
C LEU A 199 -8.82 -35.94 12.81
N GLY A 200 -9.46 -36.12 13.97
CA GLY A 200 -10.64 -36.99 14.08
C GLY A 200 -11.82 -36.38 13.31
N GLN A 201 -12.37 -37.16 12.39
CA GLN A 201 -13.55 -36.79 11.63
C GLN A 201 -14.78 -36.77 12.54
N SER A 202 -15.58 -35.72 12.42
CA SER A 202 -16.88 -35.67 13.09
C SER A 202 -17.91 -36.49 12.33
N HIS A 203 -18.40 -37.56 12.94
CA HIS A 203 -19.49 -38.38 12.41
C HIS A 203 -20.73 -37.56 12.04
N GLN A 204 -21.15 -36.66 12.93
CA GLN A 204 -22.30 -35.78 12.67
C GLN A 204 -22.09 -34.84 11.48
N GLN A 205 -20.88 -34.31 11.29
CA GLN A 205 -20.59 -33.43 10.13
C GLN A 205 -20.42 -34.25 8.85
N TYR A 206 -19.89 -35.47 8.93
CA TYR A 206 -19.83 -36.40 7.81
C TYR A 206 -21.24 -36.68 7.27
N LEU A 207 -22.19 -37.05 8.14
CA LEU A 207 -23.57 -37.36 7.74
C LEU A 207 -24.25 -36.19 7.01
N LYS A 208 -23.95 -34.93 7.33
CA LYS A 208 -24.50 -33.77 6.58
C LYS A 208 -24.12 -33.76 5.09
N HIS A 209 -23.08 -34.51 4.73
CA HIS A 209 -22.59 -34.66 3.38
C HIS A 209 -22.87 -36.07 2.81
N VAL A 210 -23.58 -36.95 3.50
CA VAL A 210 -24.00 -38.26 2.97
C VAL A 210 -25.47 -38.20 2.59
N PHE A 211 -25.76 -38.51 1.33
CA PHE A 211 -27.12 -38.51 0.78
C PHE A 211 -28.04 -39.51 1.53
N ASP A 212 -29.34 -39.23 1.59
CA ASP A 212 -30.37 -40.02 2.30
C ASP A 212 -30.17 -40.18 3.82
N THR A 213 -29.38 -39.29 4.45
CA THR A 213 -29.32 -39.23 5.91
C THR A 213 -30.23 -38.12 6.46
N PRO A 214 -30.82 -38.29 7.66
CA PRO A 214 -31.62 -37.24 8.29
C PRO A 214 -30.86 -35.91 8.44
N GLN A 215 -29.55 -35.97 8.70
CA GLN A 215 -28.68 -34.80 8.87
C GLN A 215 -28.48 -34.05 7.53
N PHE A 216 -28.37 -34.79 6.42
CA PHE A 216 -28.26 -34.19 5.10
C PHE A 216 -29.53 -33.41 4.74
N GLU A 217 -30.71 -34.01 4.92
CA GLU A 217 -31.98 -33.36 4.64
C GLU A 217 -32.22 -32.12 5.49
N GLN A 218 -31.96 -32.20 6.79
CA GLN A 218 -32.10 -31.07 7.71
C GLN A 218 -31.16 -29.92 7.33
N TYR A 219 -29.91 -30.23 6.99
CA TYR A 219 -28.93 -29.22 6.61
C TYR A 219 -29.27 -28.59 5.25
N GLN A 220 -29.77 -29.38 4.31
CA GLN A 220 -30.26 -28.91 3.02
C GLN A 220 -31.43 -27.93 3.20
N LYS A 221 -32.45 -28.29 3.98
CA LYS A 221 -33.59 -27.39 4.29
C LYS A 221 -33.12 -26.06 4.90
N SER A 222 -32.19 -26.12 5.85
CA SER A 222 -31.63 -24.92 6.50
C SER A 222 -30.88 -24.00 5.52
N ARG A 223 -30.14 -24.58 4.57
CA ARG A 223 -29.41 -23.81 3.55
C ARG A 223 -30.33 -23.19 2.51
N LEU A 224 -31.30 -23.94 2.00
CA LEU A 224 -32.28 -23.44 1.04
C LEU A 224 -33.14 -22.31 1.64
N ALA A 225 -33.52 -22.41 2.91
CA ALA A 225 -34.23 -21.34 3.62
C ALA A 225 -33.41 -20.03 3.73
N LYS A 226 -32.07 -20.11 3.63
CA LYS A 226 -31.16 -18.95 3.62
C LYS A 226 -30.82 -18.48 2.20
N GLY A 227 -31.51 -18.97 1.17
CA GLY A 227 -31.22 -18.69 -0.24
C GLY A 227 -29.87 -19.26 -0.70
N GLN A 228 -29.32 -20.24 0.01
CA GLN A 228 -28.06 -20.89 -0.35
C GLN A 228 -28.29 -22.19 -1.12
N THR A 229 -27.30 -22.60 -1.91
CA THR A 229 -27.34 -23.88 -2.63
C THR A 229 -27.35 -25.08 -1.68
N THR A 230 -27.83 -26.24 -2.14
CA THR A 230 -27.63 -27.52 -1.45
C THR A 230 -26.14 -27.77 -1.20
N GLN A 231 -25.81 -28.42 -0.09
CA GLN A 231 -24.43 -28.81 0.22
C GLN A 231 -23.91 -29.90 -0.72
N SER A 232 -22.60 -29.89 -0.98
CA SER A 232 -21.93 -31.00 -1.68
C SER A 232 -22.09 -32.33 -0.95
N ARG A 233 -22.07 -33.45 -1.68
CA ARG A 233 -22.22 -34.79 -1.11
C ARG A 233 -20.99 -35.66 -1.31
N LEU A 234 -20.59 -36.41 -0.28
CA LEU A 234 -19.59 -37.46 -0.33
C LEU A 234 -20.21 -38.74 -0.89
N THR A 235 -19.42 -39.48 -1.66
CA THR A 235 -19.79 -40.81 -2.18
C THR A 235 -18.91 -41.92 -1.60
N ILE A 236 -18.01 -41.57 -0.69
CA ILE A 236 -17.06 -42.46 -0.03
C ILE A 236 -17.50 -42.76 1.40
N SER A 237 -16.97 -43.84 1.97
CA SER A 237 -17.27 -44.21 3.36
C SER A 237 -16.63 -43.24 4.36
N GLU A 238 -17.10 -43.28 5.61
CA GLU A 238 -16.52 -42.50 6.71
C GLU A 238 -15.05 -42.86 6.94
N ASP A 239 -14.70 -44.15 6.88
CA ASP A 239 -13.32 -44.61 7.02
C ASP A 239 -12.43 -44.08 5.90
N GLU A 240 -12.90 -44.10 4.66
CA GLU A 240 -12.17 -43.54 3.52
C GLU A 240 -11.97 -42.02 3.67
N ALA A 241 -12.99 -41.32 4.17
CA ALA A 241 -12.89 -39.89 4.46
C ALA A 241 -11.85 -39.61 5.56
N GLN A 242 -11.83 -40.41 6.63
CA GLN A 242 -10.85 -40.29 7.70
C GLN A 242 -9.43 -40.58 7.21
N GLN A 243 -9.25 -41.57 6.35
CA GLN A 243 -7.95 -41.87 5.73
C GLN A 243 -7.44 -40.71 4.86
N LEU A 244 -8.32 -40.09 4.08
CA LEU A 244 -7.96 -38.91 3.27
C LEU A 244 -7.58 -37.71 4.15
N ILE A 245 -8.33 -37.45 5.23
CA ILE A 245 -7.98 -36.42 6.21
C ILE A 245 -6.59 -36.70 6.77
N SER A 246 -6.32 -37.89 7.29
CA SER A 246 -5.02 -38.24 7.88
C SER A 246 -3.86 -38.13 6.87
N LYS A 247 -4.12 -38.45 5.60
CA LYS A 247 -3.10 -38.41 4.54
C LYS A 247 -2.74 -36.99 4.11
N TYR A 248 -3.74 -36.12 3.97
CA TYR A 248 -3.61 -34.80 3.35
C TYR A 248 -3.60 -33.63 4.34
N ALA A 249 -3.97 -33.85 5.60
CA ALA A 249 -3.95 -32.84 6.64
C ALA A 249 -2.59 -32.15 6.75
N GLY A 250 -2.56 -30.81 6.65
CA GLY A 250 -1.36 -29.99 6.72
C GLY A 250 -0.49 -30.01 5.45
N LYS A 251 -0.89 -30.75 4.41
CA LYS A 251 -0.21 -30.83 3.11
C LYS A 251 -1.01 -30.18 1.99
N GLY A 252 -2.23 -29.73 2.30
CA GLY A 252 -3.11 -29.05 1.35
C GLY A 252 -2.69 -27.61 1.07
N THR A 253 -3.50 -26.91 0.28
CA THR A 253 -3.40 -25.46 0.09
C THR A 253 -4.29 -24.76 1.12
N PRO A 254 -3.74 -23.99 2.07
CA PRO A 254 -4.54 -23.29 3.07
C PRO A 254 -5.42 -22.21 2.43
N TYR A 255 -6.63 -22.04 2.95
CA TYR A 255 -7.51 -20.95 2.53
C TYR A 255 -7.11 -19.64 3.22
N ILE A 256 -6.70 -18.66 2.42
CA ILE A 256 -6.34 -17.31 2.85
C ILE A 256 -7.59 -16.43 2.78
N THR A 257 -7.90 -15.76 3.89
CA THR A 257 -9.02 -14.83 4.00
C THR A 257 -8.71 -13.48 3.36
N ASP A 258 -9.73 -12.64 3.17
CA ASP A 258 -9.57 -11.28 2.62
C ASP A 258 -8.65 -10.36 3.45
N SER A 259 -8.39 -10.72 4.71
CA SER A 259 -7.47 -10.03 5.61
C SER A 259 -6.03 -10.56 5.53
N ALA A 260 -5.72 -11.38 4.52
CA ALA A 260 -4.42 -12.04 4.33
C ALA A 260 -4.01 -12.94 5.51
N SER A 261 -4.99 -13.55 6.19
CA SER A 261 -4.75 -14.50 7.28
C SER A 261 -5.17 -15.92 6.87
N VAL A 262 -4.40 -16.93 7.31
CA VAL A 262 -4.71 -18.34 7.05
C VAL A 262 -5.87 -18.78 7.94
N SER A 263 -6.98 -19.17 7.31
CA SER A 263 -8.14 -19.73 8.00
C SER A 263 -7.88 -21.14 8.54
N ASN A 264 -8.87 -21.75 9.18
CA ASN A 264 -8.82 -23.15 9.63
C ASN A 264 -9.30 -24.14 8.54
N LYS A 265 -9.04 -23.81 7.27
CA LYS A 265 -9.48 -24.59 6.12
C LYS A 265 -8.30 -24.79 5.17
N GLU A 266 -8.22 -25.97 4.60
CA GLU A 266 -7.29 -26.26 3.50
C GLU A 266 -7.95 -27.11 2.43
N PHE A 267 -7.37 -27.10 1.23
CA PHE A 267 -7.84 -27.86 0.09
C PHE A 267 -6.83 -28.90 -0.34
N ALA A 268 -7.31 -30.07 -0.72
CA ALA A 268 -6.51 -31.15 -1.27
C ALA A 268 -7.27 -31.86 -2.40
N THR A 269 -6.54 -32.63 -3.20
CA THR A 269 -7.09 -33.40 -4.33
C THR A 269 -6.69 -34.87 -4.18
N ALA A 270 -7.70 -35.74 -4.15
CA ALA A 270 -7.54 -37.19 -4.11
C ALA A 270 -7.25 -37.77 -5.52
N PRO A 271 -6.72 -39.01 -5.61
CA PRO A 271 -6.51 -39.66 -6.91
C PRO A 271 -7.84 -40.10 -7.58
N LYS A 272 -8.86 -40.42 -6.78
CA LYS A 272 -10.20 -40.87 -7.21
C LYS A 272 -11.27 -39.84 -6.88
N VAL A 273 -12.44 -39.98 -7.50
CA VAL A 273 -13.63 -39.16 -7.17
C VAL A 273 -14.05 -39.48 -5.74
N ILE A 274 -14.27 -38.43 -4.94
CA ILE A 274 -14.62 -38.53 -3.51
C ILE A 274 -16.08 -38.14 -3.23
N GLY A 275 -16.73 -37.51 -4.21
CA GLY A 275 -18.07 -36.98 -4.06
C GLY A 275 -18.46 -36.07 -5.20
N GLN A 276 -19.53 -35.31 -4.99
CA GLN A 276 -20.10 -34.39 -5.96
C GLN A 276 -20.28 -33.00 -5.35
N TYR A 277 -19.80 -32.00 -6.08
CA TYR A 277 -20.01 -30.59 -5.80
C TYR A 277 -21.34 -30.12 -6.40
N CYS A 278 -22.15 -29.43 -5.60
CA CYS A 278 -23.40 -28.81 -6.06
C CYS A 278 -23.14 -27.37 -6.49
N THR A 279 -23.41 -27.04 -7.74
CA THR A 279 -23.25 -25.71 -8.31
C THR A 279 -24.38 -24.76 -7.90
N ALA A 280 -24.23 -23.46 -8.21
CA ALA A 280 -25.25 -22.44 -7.97
C ALA A 280 -26.59 -22.74 -8.65
N ASP A 281 -26.56 -23.35 -9.84
CA ASP A 281 -27.71 -23.79 -10.62
C ASP A 281 -28.21 -25.19 -10.23
N GLY A 282 -27.71 -25.78 -9.14
CA GLY A 282 -28.19 -27.05 -8.61
C GLY A 282 -27.69 -28.30 -9.33
N LYS A 283 -26.70 -28.18 -10.23
CA LYS A 283 -26.08 -29.31 -10.92
C LYS A 283 -25.05 -29.99 -10.02
N TRP A 284 -24.93 -31.30 -10.19
CA TRP A 284 -23.94 -32.12 -9.49
C TRP A 284 -22.76 -32.40 -10.41
N ILE A 285 -21.55 -32.10 -9.93
CA ILE A 285 -20.31 -32.33 -10.65
C ILE A 285 -19.41 -33.22 -9.80
N ASP A 286 -19.01 -34.36 -10.35
CA ASP A 286 -18.03 -35.25 -9.71
C ASP A 286 -16.73 -34.49 -9.42
N THR A 287 -16.19 -34.68 -8.22
CA THR A 287 -14.98 -34.00 -7.77
C THR A 287 -14.06 -34.95 -7.03
N LYS A 288 -12.77 -34.81 -7.29
CA LYS A 288 -11.67 -35.40 -6.52
C LYS A 288 -11.15 -34.42 -5.47
N ARG A 289 -11.52 -33.15 -5.60
CA ARG A 289 -11.08 -32.06 -4.73
C ARG A 289 -11.99 -31.92 -3.52
N PHE A 290 -11.36 -31.77 -2.37
CA PHE A 290 -12.05 -31.63 -1.10
C PHE A 290 -11.40 -30.55 -0.24
N GLN A 291 -12.20 -30.03 0.69
CA GLN A 291 -11.79 -29.10 1.71
C GLN A 291 -11.80 -29.81 3.05
N ILE A 292 -10.72 -29.69 3.81
CA ILE A 292 -10.68 -30.08 5.23
C ILE A 292 -11.01 -28.84 6.06
N GLN A 293 -12.00 -28.96 6.94
CA GLN A 293 -12.37 -27.91 7.89
C GLN A 293 -11.96 -28.34 9.30
N TYR A 294 -11.06 -27.59 9.92
CA TYR A 294 -10.63 -27.84 11.29
C TYR A 294 -11.47 -27.06 12.28
N GLY A 295 -12.11 -27.78 13.21
CA GLY A 295 -12.72 -27.25 14.41
C GLY A 295 -11.81 -27.43 15.63
N LYS A 296 -12.32 -27.01 16.80
CA LYS A 296 -11.60 -27.12 18.08
C LYS A 296 -11.33 -28.58 18.50
N ASN A 297 -12.31 -29.46 18.28
CA ASN A 297 -12.30 -30.83 18.78
C ASN A 297 -12.24 -31.90 17.69
N ASN A 298 -12.60 -31.53 16.46
CA ASN A 298 -12.70 -32.45 15.33
C ASN A 298 -12.52 -31.69 14.01
N CYS A 299 -12.48 -32.43 12.92
CA CYS A 299 -12.52 -31.88 11.57
C CYS A 299 -13.59 -32.57 10.73
N HIS A 300 -13.86 -32.05 9.55
CA HIS A 300 -14.66 -32.75 8.56
C HIS A 300 -14.23 -32.38 7.15
N MET A 301 -14.53 -33.27 6.21
CA MET A 301 -14.19 -33.12 4.82
C MET A 301 -15.43 -32.76 4.01
N VAL A 302 -15.27 -31.83 3.05
CA VAL A 302 -16.36 -31.38 2.17
C VAL A 302 -15.89 -31.43 0.71
N PRO A 303 -16.64 -32.07 -0.21
CA PRO A 303 -16.34 -31.98 -1.63
C PRO A 303 -16.48 -30.55 -2.15
N VAL A 304 -15.53 -30.10 -2.96
CA VAL A 304 -15.53 -28.74 -3.52
C VAL A 304 -15.29 -28.75 -5.02
N LYS A 305 -15.60 -27.62 -5.67
CA LYS A 305 -15.37 -27.43 -7.11
C LYS A 305 -13.90 -27.69 -7.47
N GLU A 306 -13.65 -28.49 -8.49
CA GLU A 306 -12.34 -28.67 -9.14
C GLU A 306 -11.80 -27.32 -9.64
N PHE A 307 -10.47 -27.23 -9.78
CA PHE A 307 -9.91 -26.14 -10.57
C PHE A 307 -10.34 -26.32 -12.03
N LEU A 308 -10.76 -25.24 -12.69
CA LEU A 308 -10.92 -25.26 -14.14
C LEU A 308 -9.53 -25.55 -14.72
N LYS A 309 -9.41 -26.65 -15.47
CA LYS A 309 -8.23 -26.89 -16.31
C LYS A 309 -8.25 -25.92 -17.48
#